data_AF-A0A516WWL2-F1
#
_entry.id   AF-A0A516WWL2-F1
#
_cell.length_a   1.000
_cell.length_b   1.000
_cell.length_c   1.000
_cell.angle_alpha   90.00
_cell.angle_beta   90.00
_cell.angle_gamma   90.00
#
_symmetry.space_group_name_H-M   'P 1'
#
loop_
_entity.id
_entity.type
_entity.pdbx_description
1 polymer ?
#
loop_
_entity_poly.entity_id
_entity_poly.type
_entity_poly.pdbx_seq_one_letter_code
_entity_poly.pdbx_strand_id
1 'polypeptide(L)'
;MARDYYEVLGVPRGAGTDEIQQAYRKLARKYHPDVNKDPTAEDKFKEANEAYQVLSDPDTRKRYDRFGDDFRRVPEDYDERVRASAGGYGGGFGGGGGGGRRVHFGHGVGGEGGVDFEDLFGQMFGGGGGYGPIPGADQEAELELTLEEAYRGGKRTLRLDGRQYDVDIPAGVLDGQRIRLAGQGGRSNGDAPPGDLYLVVRIKPHSRFRVQGRDIYVDLPVSPWEAVLGSTVVVPTPGGEAKVKVVPGSSTGRKLRLRGEGMPNPRGANGNLYAEIKVMVPPKPTARERELFEQLATESNFDPRKET
;
A
#
# COMPACT_ATOMS: atom_id res chain seq x y z
N MET A 1 8.26 27.11 -12.05
CA MET A 1 8.83 26.63 -13.33
C MET A 1 9.96 25.72 -12.95
N ALA A 2 9.89 24.43 -13.33
CA ALA A 2 10.98 23.50 -13.07
C ALA A 2 12.21 23.97 -13.85
N ARG A 3 13.40 23.88 -13.23
CA ARG A 3 14.66 24.21 -13.91
C ARG A 3 15.06 23.02 -14.76
N ASP A 4 15.60 23.29 -15.95
CA ASP A 4 16.10 22.27 -16.86
C ASP A 4 17.23 21.46 -16.19
N TYR A 5 17.24 20.14 -16.33
CA TYR A 5 18.21 19.28 -15.63
C TYR A 5 19.65 19.52 -16.08
N TYR A 6 19.88 19.96 -17.33
CA TYR A 6 21.21 20.34 -17.80
C TYR A 6 21.66 21.66 -17.15
N GLU A 7 20.74 22.61 -16.97
CA GLU A 7 21.01 23.85 -16.24
C GLU A 7 21.29 23.60 -14.75
N VAL A 8 20.55 22.69 -14.12
CA VAL A 8 20.76 22.28 -12.73
C VAL A 8 22.15 21.69 -12.52
N LEU A 9 22.61 20.85 -13.46
CA LEU A 9 23.97 20.30 -13.44
C LEU A 9 25.03 21.29 -13.96
N GLY A 10 24.64 22.38 -14.61
CA GLY A 10 25.55 23.37 -15.18
C GLY A 10 26.32 22.86 -16.40
N VAL A 11 25.70 21.99 -17.20
CA VAL A 11 26.28 21.37 -18.40
C VAL A 11 25.44 21.68 -19.63
N PRO A 12 26.00 21.66 -20.86
CA PRO A 12 25.20 21.82 -22.07
C PRO A 12 24.34 20.56 -22.34
N ARG A 13 23.23 20.70 -23.07
CA ARG A 13 22.36 19.56 -23.46
C ARG A 13 23.10 18.46 -24.24
N GLY A 14 24.15 18.84 -24.97
CA GLY A 14 25.02 17.92 -25.70
C GLY A 14 26.09 17.22 -24.85
N ALA A 15 26.10 17.43 -23.53
CA ALA A 15 27.14 16.90 -22.65
C ALA A 15 27.24 15.37 -22.70
N GLY A 16 28.46 14.86 -22.70
CA GLY A 16 28.73 13.42 -22.58
C GLY A 16 28.36 12.88 -21.21
N THR A 17 28.19 11.56 -21.09
CA THR A 17 27.88 10.91 -19.80
C THR A 17 28.93 11.25 -18.74
N ASP A 18 30.20 11.30 -19.13
CA ASP A 18 31.32 11.61 -18.23
C ASP A 18 31.25 13.06 -17.72
N GLU A 19 30.86 14.00 -18.57
CA GLU A 19 30.71 15.41 -18.20
C GLU A 19 29.53 15.61 -17.22
N ILE A 20 28.41 14.92 -17.46
CA ILE A 20 27.24 14.90 -16.57
C ILE A 20 27.63 14.32 -15.20
N GLN A 21 28.39 13.23 -15.20
CA GLN A 21 28.85 12.59 -13.96
C GLN A 21 29.83 13.46 -13.18
N GLN A 22 30.79 14.10 -13.87
CA GLN A 22 31.74 15.01 -13.24
C GLN A 22 31.04 16.24 -12.65
N ALA A 23 30.09 16.82 -13.38
CA ALA A 23 29.28 17.94 -12.91
C ALA A 23 28.48 17.57 -11.66
N TYR A 24 27.83 16.41 -11.65
CA TYR A 24 27.13 15.90 -10.47
C TYR A 24 28.09 15.70 -9.28
N ARG A 25 29.24 15.04 -9.47
CA ARG A 25 30.24 14.83 -8.39
C ARG A 25 30.69 16.16 -7.77
N LYS A 26 30.86 17.20 -8.59
CA LYS A 26 31.25 18.54 -8.13
C LYS A 26 30.14 19.20 -7.29
N LEU A 27 28.88 19.09 -7.73
CA LEU A 27 27.73 19.63 -7.01
C LEU A 27 27.42 18.84 -5.72
N ALA A 28 27.51 17.52 -5.78
CA ALA A 28 27.31 16.63 -4.65
C ALA A 28 28.29 16.92 -3.52
N ARG A 29 29.59 17.10 -3.82
CA ARG A 29 30.59 17.52 -2.82
C ARG A 29 30.35 18.92 -2.26
N LYS A 30 29.83 19.84 -3.09
CA LYS A 30 29.58 21.24 -2.71
C LYS A 30 28.34 21.42 -1.82
N TYR A 31 27.32 20.60 -2.03
CA TYR A 31 26.02 20.72 -1.33
C TYR A 31 25.72 19.55 -0.39
N HIS A 32 26.69 18.66 -0.14
CA HIS A 32 26.51 17.55 0.79
C HIS A 32 26.13 18.05 2.20
N PRO A 33 25.10 17.48 2.86
CA PRO A 33 24.64 17.92 4.19
C PRO A 33 25.73 17.92 5.28
N ASP A 34 26.74 17.07 5.13
CA ASP A 34 27.86 17.00 6.08
C ASP A 34 28.91 18.08 5.86
N VAL A 35 29.05 18.59 4.63
CA VAL A 35 30.08 19.57 4.24
C VAL A 35 29.51 20.99 4.20
N ASN A 36 28.23 21.15 3.87
CA ASN A 36 27.57 22.44 3.72
C ASN A 36 26.33 22.53 4.61
N LYS A 37 26.36 23.47 5.58
CA LYS A 37 25.29 23.70 6.56
C LYS A 37 24.33 24.85 6.18
N ASP A 38 24.44 25.36 4.96
CA ASP A 38 23.48 26.33 4.43
C ASP A 38 22.10 25.67 4.28
N PRO A 39 21.02 26.26 4.81
CA PRO A 39 19.65 25.72 4.68
C PRO A 39 19.22 25.49 3.22
N THR A 40 19.80 26.21 2.26
CA THR A 40 19.51 26.07 0.83
C THR A 40 20.37 25.02 0.11
N ALA A 41 21.36 24.42 0.80
CA ALA A 41 22.22 23.39 0.22
C ALA A 41 21.48 22.07 0.05
N GLU A 42 20.60 21.71 0.98
CA GLU A 42 19.82 20.47 0.89
C GLU A 42 18.92 20.45 -0.35
N ASP A 43 18.24 21.56 -0.64
CA ASP A 43 17.38 21.69 -1.82
C ASP A 43 18.19 21.61 -3.12
N LYS A 44 19.34 22.29 -3.18
CA LYS A 44 20.27 22.23 -4.33
C LYS A 44 20.86 20.83 -4.52
N PHE A 45 21.10 20.10 -3.44
CA PHE A 45 21.58 18.73 -3.49
C PHE A 45 20.50 17.78 -4.05
N LYS A 46 19.25 17.94 -3.61
CA LYS A 46 18.10 17.19 -4.14
C LYS A 46 17.88 17.46 -5.63
N GLU A 47 17.92 18.73 -6.04
CA GLU A 47 17.82 19.13 -7.45
C GLU A 47 18.93 18.48 -8.30
N ALA A 48 20.19 18.55 -7.85
CA ALA A 48 21.32 17.96 -8.56
C ALA A 48 21.24 16.43 -8.65
N ASN A 49 20.75 15.77 -7.60
CA ASN A 49 20.57 14.33 -7.58
C ASN A 49 19.44 13.88 -8.53
N GLU A 50 18.32 14.59 -8.55
CA GLU A 50 17.22 14.32 -9.49
C GLU A 50 17.67 14.49 -10.94
N ALA A 51 18.38 15.58 -11.25
CA ALA A 51 18.92 15.82 -12.58
C ALA A 51 19.89 14.71 -13.02
N TYR A 52 20.77 14.26 -12.12
CA TYR A 52 21.70 13.17 -12.41
C TYR A 52 20.98 11.84 -12.64
N GLN A 53 19.95 11.50 -11.85
CA GLN A 53 19.19 10.26 -12.04
C GLN A 53 18.53 10.19 -13.42
N VAL A 54 18.02 11.31 -13.93
CA VAL A 54 17.36 11.38 -15.24
C VAL A 54 18.37 11.43 -16.39
N LEU A 55 19.50 12.11 -16.22
CA LEU A 55 20.47 12.32 -17.30
C LEU A 55 21.56 11.24 -17.40
N SER A 56 21.77 10.45 -16.34
CA SER A 56 22.80 9.39 -16.31
C SER A 56 22.39 8.12 -17.04
N ASP A 57 21.10 7.79 -17.09
CA ASP A 57 20.60 6.65 -17.83
C ASP A 57 20.22 7.06 -19.29
N PRO A 58 20.73 6.34 -20.32
CA PRO A 58 20.51 6.73 -21.71
C PRO A 58 19.05 6.78 -22.15
N ASP A 59 18.17 5.96 -21.59
CA ASP A 59 16.79 5.85 -22.06
C ASP A 59 15.88 6.88 -21.39
N THR A 60 16.08 7.13 -20.10
CA THR A 60 15.44 8.23 -19.38
C THR A 60 15.93 9.60 -19.89
N ARG A 61 17.23 9.74 -20.21
CA ARG A 61 17.78 10.94 -20.87
C ARG A 61 17.11 11.20 -22.20
N LYS A 62 16.98 10.20 -23.08
CA LYS A 62 16.30 10.36 -24.38
C LYS A 62 14.84 10.78 -24.21
N ARG A 63 14.14 10.24 -23.21
CA ARG A 63 12.76 10.61 -22.92
C ARG A 63 12.67 12.04 -22.41
N TYR A 64 13.56 12.44 -21.51
CA TYR A 64 13.65 13.82 -21.05
C TYR A 64 13.98 14.78 -22.20
N ASP A 65 14.94 14.45 -23.06
CA ASP A 65 15.31 15.25 -24.23
C ASP A 65 14.13 15.44 -25.20
N ARG A 66 13.24 14.45 -25.30
CA ARG A 66 12.08 14.45 -26.21
C ARG A 66 10.86 15.15 -25.63
N PHE A 67 10.58 14.96 -24.35
CA PHE A 67 9.31 15.38 -23.72
C PHE A 67 9.48 16.48 -22.65
N GLY A 68 10.72 16.87 -22.35
CA GLY A 68 11.04 17.84 -21.30
C GLY A 68 10.48 17.39 -19.95
N ASP A 69 9.93 18.34 -19.20
CA ASP A 69 9.42 18.10 -17.84
C ASP A 69 8.26 17.10 -17.77
N ASP A 70 7.49 16.94 -18.86
CA ASP A 70 6.36 16.02 -18.92
C ASP A 70 6.77 14.55 -19.19
N PHE A 71 8.06 14.25 -19.31
CA PHE A 71 8.54 12.90 -19.68
C PHE A 71 8.03 11.77 -18.76
N ARG A 72 7.72 12.07 -17.49
CA ARG A 72 7.13 11.14 -16.52
C ARG A 72 5.64 10.88 -16.73
N ARG A 73 4.92 11.79 -17.38
CA ARG A 73 3.49 11.66 -17.69
C ARG A 73 3.24 10.91 -18.99
N VAL A 74 4.25 10.81 -19.84
CA VAL A 74 4.21 10.03 -21.08
C VAL A 74 4.33 8.55 -20.73
N PRO A 75 3.35 7.69 -21.11
CA PRO A 75 3.44 6.25 -20.90
C PRO A 75 4.69 5.65 -21.57
N GLU A 76 5.29 4.63 -20.96
CA GLU A 76 6.54 4.02 -21.49
C GLU A 76 6.34 3.35 -22.85
N ASP A 77 5.11 2.92 -23.15
CA ASP A 77 4.69 2.34 -24.41
C ASP A 77 4.34 3.39 -25.48
N TYR A 78 4.57 4.69 -25.23
CA TYR A 78 4.27 5.76 -26.19
C TYR A 78 4.97 5.55 -27.55
N ASP A 79 6.25 5.20 -27.57
CA ASP A 79 6.99 4.98 -28.83
C ASP A 79 6.48 3.75 -29.59
N GLU A 80 6.02 2.72 -28.88
CA GLU A 80 5.40 1.54 -29.45
C GLU A 80 3.99 1.83 -29.98
N ARG A 81 3.22 2.65 -29.26
CA ARG A 81 1.89 3.15 -29.69
C ARG A 81 1.98 4.08 -30.89
N VAL A 82 2.97 4.97 -30.94
CA VAL A 82 3.21 5.84 -32.09
C VAL A 82 3.68 5.02 -33.29
N ARG A 83 4.54 4.00 -33.11
CA ARG A 83 4.87 3.04 -34.18
C ARG A 83 3.66 2.22 -34.64
N ALA A 84 2.82 1.77 -33.73
CA ALA A 84 1.59 1.04 -34.05
C ALA A 84 0.54 1.93 -34.73
N SER A 85 0.47 3.21 -34.36
CA SER A 85 -0.39 4.22 -34.99
C SER A 85 0.15 4.71 -36.34
N ALA A 86 1.47 4.72 -36.53
CA ALA A 86 2.13 5.05 -37.78
C ALA A 86 2.19 3.86 -38.77
N GLY A 87 1.91 2.63 -38.30
CA GLY A 87 1.84 1.41 -39.10
C GLY A 87 0.51 1.21 -39.85
N GLY A 88 -0.35 2.23 -39.88
CA GLY A 88 -1.67 2.20 -40.49
C GLY A 88 -1.73 2.59 -41.96
N TYR A 89 -0.62 2.67 -42.72
CA TYR A 89 -0.63 2.80 -44.19
C TYR A 89 0.77 2.47 -44.75
N GLY A 90 0.90 1.40 -45.54
CA GLY A 90 2.07 1.19 -46.40
C GLY A 90 2.66 -0.22 -46.33
N GLY A 91 2.55 -0.96 -47.43
CA GLY A 91 2.92 -2.37 -47.53
C GLY A 91 4.43 -2.67 -47.55
N GLY A 92 4.74 -3.92 -47.20
CA GLY A 92 5.53 -4.83 -48.03
C GLY A 92 7.06 -4.70 -48.09
N PHE A 93 7.70 -5.85 -47.81
CA PHE A 93 9.00 -6.33 -48.32
C PHE A 93 10.33 -5.97 -47.64
N GLY A 94 11.08 -7.04 -47.33
CA GLY A 94 12.56 -7.14 -47.33
C GLY A 94 13.24 -6.69 -46.03
N GLY A 95 14.21 -7.37 -45.43
CA GLY A 95 15.09 -8.45 -45.87
C GLY A 95 16.51 -8.17 -45.33
N GLY A 96 17.16 -9.20 -44.77
CA GLY A 96 18.63 -9.33 -44.79
C GLY A 96 19.48 -8.62 -43.72
N GLY A 97 20.03 -9.41 -42.79
CA GLY A 97 21.48 -9.65 -42.71
C GLY A 97 22.42 -8.59 -42.14
N GLY A 98 23.04 -8.93 -41.00
CA GLY A 98 24.50 -8.96 -40.90
C GLY A 98 25.22 -7.86 -40.12
N GLY A 99 26.21 -8.28 -39.34
CA GLY A 99 27.46 -7.54 -39.18
C GLY A 99 27.70 -6.90 -37.82
N GLY A 100 28.27 -7.66 -36.90
CA GLY A 100 28.93 -7.11 -35.71
C GLY A 100 30.15 -6.25 -36.07
N ARG A 101 30.39 -5.21 -35.28
CA ARG A 101 31.67 -4.52 -35.20
C ARG A 101 31.94 -4.14 -33.75
N ARG A 102 32.88 -4.88 -33.14
CA ARG A 102 33.56 -4.52 -31.89
C ARG A 102 34.61 -3.46 -32.23
N VAL A 103 34.57 -2.32 -31.55
CA VAL A 103 35.64 -1.32 -31.61
C VAL A 103 36.42 -1.42 -30.30
N HIS A 104 37.70 -1.76 -30.41
CA HIS A 104 38.70 -1.64 -29.35
C HIS A 104 39.26 -0.21 -29.38
N PHE A 105 39.30 0.46 -28.24
CA PHE A 105 40.21 1.57 -28.00
C PHE A 105 41.09 1.24 -26.80
N GLY A 106 42.39 1.38 -26.97
CA GLY A 106 43.40 1.14 -25.95
C GLY A 106 44.18 2.41 -25.62
N HIS A 107 44.62 2.44 -24.36
CA HIS A 107 45.80 3.09 -23.76
C HIS A 107 45.97 4.63 -23.76
N GLY A 108 46.08 5.18 -22.53
CA GLY A 108 47.39 5.59 -22.03
C GLY A 108 47.47 6.89 -21.20
N VAL A 109 48.26 6.80 -20.11
CA VAL A 109 49.09 7.85 -19.45
C VAL A 109 48.56 8.56 -18.19
N GLY A 110 48.94 8.03 -17.02
CA GLY A 110 49.92 8.64 -16.09
C GLY A 110 49.50 9.76 -15.11
N GLY A 111 49.75 9.53 -13.80
CA GLY A 111 50.38 10.52 -12.93
C GLY A 111 49.67 10.96 -11.64
N GLU A 112 50.13 10.37 -10.53
CA GLU A 112 50.21 10.91 -9.15
C GLU A 112 48.94 11.25 -8.34
N GLY A 113 48.78 10.47 -7.26
CA GLY A 113 48.44 11.05 -5.96
C GLY A 113 46.96 11.21 -5.65
N GLY A 114 46.17 10.17 -5.86
CA GLY A 114 44.83 10.05 -5.30
C GLY A 114 44.53 8.59 -5.09
N VAL A 115 43.87 8.25 -3.98
CA VAL A 115 43.27 6.91 -3.84
C VAL A 115 42.30 6.77 -5.03
N ASP A 116 42.68 5.96 -6.01
CA ASP A 116 41.87 5.74 -7.21
C ASP A 116 40.57 5.06 -6.79
N PHE A 117 39.49 5.85 -6.75
CA PHE A 117 38.14 5.34 -6.62
C PHE A 117 37.79 4.35 -7.77
N GLU A 118 38.58 4.35 -8.85
CA GLU A 118 38.55 3.35 -9.92
C GLU A 118 38.98 1.93 -9.46
N ASP A 119 39.92 1.81 -8.52
CA ASP A 119 40.37 0.51 -7.98
C ASP A 119 39.45 0.02 -6.84
N LEU A 120 38.92 0.94 -6.02
CA LEU A 120 37.91 0.60 -5.00
C LEU A 120 36.57 0.22 -5.64
N PHE A 121 36.23 0.86 -6.76
CA PHE A 121 35.04 0.52 -7.54
C PHE A 121 35.31 -0.61 -8.53
N GLY A 122 36.53 -0.79 -9.03
CA GLY A 122 36.95 -1.90 -9.89
C GLY A 122 37.07 -3.24 -9.17
N GLN A 123 37.30 -3.23 -7.85
CA GLN A 123 37.15 -4.43 -7.02
C GLN A 123 35.67 -4.75 -6.68
N MET A 124 34.76 -3.79 -6.89
CA MET A 124 33.31 -3.94 -6.72
C MET A 124 32.56 -4.14 -8.05
N PHE A 125 33.14 -3.70 -9.17
CA PHE A 125 32.60 -3.71 -10.53
C PHE A 125 33.64 -4.18 -11.55
N GLY A 126 34.47 -5.15 -11.16
CA GLY A 126 35.48 -5.75 -12.02
C GLY A 126 34.86 -6.65 -13.08
N GLY A 127 34.97 -6.21 -14.34
CA GLY A 127 35.23 -7.10 -15.47
C GLY A 127 34.02 -7.81 -16.10
N GLY A 128 34.06 -7.93 -17.43
CA GLY A 128 33.11 -8.74 -18.19
C GLY A 128 33.04 -10.17 -17.67
N GLY A 129 31.97 -10.46 -16.93
CA GLY A 129 31.47 -11.77 -16.55
C GLY A 129 29.95 -11.63 -16.60
N GLY A 130 29.26 -12.60 -17.21
CA GLY A 130 27.82 -12.53 -17.44
C GLY A 130 27.07 -12.07 -16.18
N TYR A 131 26.09 -11.17 -16.36
CA TYR A 131 25.14 -10.80 -15.30
C TYR A 131 24.73 -12.07 -14.56
N GLY A 132 25.15 -12.17 -13.29
CA GLY A 132 24.72 -13.26 -12.43
C GLY A 132 23.19 -13.29 -12.36
N PRO A 133 22.58 -14.43 -12.02
CA PRO A 133 21.13 -14.58 -11.95
C PRO A 133 20.48 -13.43 -11.16
N ILE A 134 19.54 -12.71 -11.78
CA ILE A 134 18.81 -11.60 -11.14
C ILE A 134 17.63 -12.22 -10.36
N PRO A 135 17.54 -12.03 -9.03
CA PRO A 135 16.40 -12.49 -8.24
C PRO A 135 15.09 -11.85 -8.68
N GLY A 136 14.00 -12.59 -8.55
CA GLY A 136 12.68 -12.04 -8.79
C GLY A 136 12.33 -10.95 -7.78
N ALA A 137 11.67 -9.89 -8.22
CA ALA A 137 11.20 -8.83 -7.33
C ALA A 137 10.01 -9.28 -6.48
N ASP A 138 9.96 -8.84 -5.22
CA ASP A 138 8.78 -9.01 -4.38
C ASP A 138 7.61 -8.20 -4.94
N GLN A 139 6.40 -8.74 -4.81
CA GLN A 139 5.16 -8.13 -5.26
C GLN A 139 4.18 -7.98 -4.12
N GLU A 140 3.31 -6.98 -4.20
CA GLU A 140 2.20 -6.80 -3.26
C GLU A 140 0.87 -6.77 -4.02
N ALA A 141 -0.15 -7.38 -3.43
CA ALA A 141 -1.52 -7.31 -3.91
C ALA A 141 -2.49 -7.19 -2.74
N GLU A 142 -3.66 -6.58 -2.97
CA GLU A 142 -4.69 -6.49 -1.94
C GLU A 142 -5.58 -7.74 -1.94
N LEU A 143 -5.87 -8.25 -0.74
CA LEU A 143 -6.81 -9.34 -0.51
C LEU A 143 -8.03 -8.79 0.23
N GLU A 144 -9.09 -8.53 -0.53
CA GLU A 144 -10.37 -8.13 0.05
C GLU A 144 -11.11 -9.30 0.68
N LEU A 145 -11.44 -9.17 1.97
CA LEU A 145 -12.19 -10.14 2.77
C LEU A 145 -13.45 -9.51 3.38
N THR A 146 -14.51 -10.30 3.53
CA THR A 146 -15.57 -9.93 4.48
C THR A 146 -15.10 -10.14 5.92
N LEU A 147 -15.81 -9.57 6.89
CA LEU A 147 -15.51 -9.78 8.30
C LEU A 147 -15.64 -11.26 8.69
N GLU A 148 -16.63 -11.97 8.16
CA GLU A 148 -16.86 -13.40 8.43
C GLU A 148 -15.73 -14.26 7.86
N GLU A 149 -15.22 -13.94 6.66
CA GLU A 149 -14.06 -14.60 6.09
C GLU A 149 -12.81 -14.36 6.94
N ALA A 150 -12.56 -13.10 7.34
CA ALA A 150 -11.43 -12.76 8.21
C ALA A 150 -11.55 -13.42 9.59
N TYR A 151 -12.77 -13.55 10.12
CA TYR A 151 -13.06 -14.21 11.40
C TYR A 151 -12.77 -15.71 11.32
N ARG A 152 -13.32 -16.41 10.34
CA ARG A 152 -13.17 -17.88 10.21
C ARG A 152 -11.82 -18.30 9.67
N GLY A 153 -11.21 -17.49 8.80
CA GLY A 153 -10.06 -17.88 8.00
C GLY A 153 -10.40 -18.99 7.00
N GLY A 154 -9.38 -19.74 6.60
CA GLY A 154 -9.49 -20.90 5.71
C GLY A 154 -8.80 -20.70 4.36
N LYS A 155 -8.96 -21.69 3.48
CA LYS A 155 -8.33 -21.69 2.16
C LYS A 155 -9.13 -20.88 1.15
N ARG A 156 -8.47 -20.00 0.41
CA ARG A 156 -9.07 -19.22 -0.67
C ARG A 156 -8.20 -19.28 -1.92
N THR A 157 -8.84 -19.54 -3.05
CA THR A 157 -8.20 -19.49 -4.35
C THR A 157 -8.39 -18.10 -4.96
N LEU A 158 -7.30 -17.44 -5.31
CA LEU A 158 -7.27 -16.12 -5.93
C LEU A 158 -6.72 -16.21 -7.34
N ARG A 159 -7.20 -15.34 -8.23
CA ARG A 159 -6.59 -15.15 -9.55
C ARG A 159 -6.03 -13.74 -9.65
N LEU A 160 -4.72 -13.63 -9.83
CA LEU A 160 -3.99 -12.38 -10.01
C LEU A 160 -3.14 -12.50 -11.28
N ASP A 161 -3.25 -11.54 -12.19
CA ASP A 161 -2.50 -11.49 -13.45
C ASP A 161 -2.53 -12.81 -14.25
N GLY A 162 -3.69 -13.47 -14.28
CA GLY A 162 -3.90 -14.74 -14.98
C GLY A 162 -3.31 -15.98 -14.30
N ARG A 163 -2.68 -15.83 -13.12
CA ARG A 163 -2.19 -16.94 -12.29
C ARG A 163 -3.15 -17.24 -11.15
N GLN A 164 -3.21 -18.49 -10.73
CA GLN A 164 -4.03 -18.94 -9.62
C GLN A 164 -3.16 -19.21 -8.39
N TYR A 165 -3.58 -18.69 -7.23
CA TYR A 165 -2.90 -18.82 -5.95
C TYR A 165 -3.85 -19.42 -4.92
N ASP A 166 -3.43 -20.49 -4.25
CA ASP A 166 -4.15 -21.02 -3.09
C ASP A 166 -3.53 -20.45 -1.82
N VAL A 167 -4.34 -19.67 -1.09
CA VAL A 167 -3.92 -18.90 0.08
C VAL A 167 -4.58 -19.49 1.31
N ASP A 168 -3.79 -19.78 2.33
CA ASP A 168 -4.31 -20.13 3.66
C ASP A 168 -4.44 -18.85 4.50
N ILE A 169 -5.68 -18.45 4.78
CA ILE A 169 -6.00 -17.24 5.53
C ILE A 169 -6.10 -17.61 7.01
N PRO A 170 -5.24 -17.07 7.89
CA PRO A 170 -5.35 -17.33 9.32
C PRO A 170 -6.67 -16.82 9.89
N ALA A 171 -7.31 -17.61 10.76
CA ALA A 171 -8.48 -17.16 11.51
C ALA A 171 -8.15 -15.94 12.38
N GLY A 172 -8.99 -14.92 12.32
CA GLY A 172 -8.77 -13.66 13.02
C GLY A 172 -7.66 -12.80 12.43
N VAL A 173 -7.46 -12.87 11.11
CA VAL A 173 -6.60 -11.94 10.36
C VAL A 173 -7.14 -10.52 10.49
N LEU A 174 -6.23 -9.55 10.64
CA LEU A 174 -6.58 -8.14 10.82
C LEU A 174 -6.43 -7.35 9.52
N ASP A 175 -7.15 -6.23 9.43
CA ASP A 175 -6.96 -5.27 8.34
C ASP A 175 -5.51 -4.78 8.30
N GLY A 176 -4.94 -4.68 7.09
CA GLY A 176 -3.54 -4.32 6.85
C GLY A 176 -2.52 -5.44 7.13
N GLN A 177 -2.94 -6.61 7.64
CA GLN A 177 -2.03 -7.73 7.87
C GLN A 177 -1.51 -8.29 6.53
N ARG A 178 -0.20 -8.58 6.47
CA ARG A 178 0.46 -9.14 5.28
C ARG A 178 0.53 -10.66 5.36
N ILE A 179 0.07 -11.36 4.33
CA ILE A 179 0.21 -12.82 4.15
C ILE A 179 1.26 -13.06 3.06
N ARG A 180 2.34 -13.75 3.41
CA ARG A 180 3.45 -14.04 2.48
C ARG A 180 3.21 -15.36 1.76
N LEU A 181 3.29 -15.32 0.43
CA LEU A 181 3.35 -16.48 -0.44
C LEU A 181 4.78 -16.58 -1.00
N ALA A 182 5.57 -17.50 -0.43
CA ALA A 182 6.98 -17.61 -0.74
C ALA A 182 7.22 -18.06 -2.19
N GLY A 183 8.10 -17.36 -2.91
CA GLY A 183 8.46 -17.66 -4.30
C GLY A 183 7.35 -17.43 -5.34
N GLN A 184 6.28 -16.74 -4.95
CA GLN A 184 5.10 -16.47 -5.79
C GLN A 184 5.06 -15.07 -6.41
N GLY A 185 6.12 -14.29 -6.21
CA GLY A 185 6.28 -12.93 -6.74
C GLY A 185 6.86 -12.91 -8.16
N GLY A 186 7.74 -11.93 -8.41
CA GLY A 186 8.37 -11.72 -9.70
C GLY A 186 9.19 -12.92 -10.17
N ARG A 187 9.22 -13.14 -11.48
CA ARG A 187 10.09 -14.14 -12.09
C ARG A 187 11.55 -13.70 -11.96
N SER A 188 12.43 -14.65 -11.68
CA SER A 188 13.88 -14.48 -11.75
C SER A 188 14.42 -14.80 -13.14
N ASN A 189 15.63 -14.32 -13.43
CA ASN A 189 16.41 -14.72 -14.60
C ASN A 189 17.53 -15.68 -14.19
N GLY A 190 17.73 -16.76 -14.93
CA GLY A 190 18.72 -17.79 -14.61
C GLY A 190 18.32 -18.64 -13.38
N ASP A 191 19.29 -19.06 -12.57
CA ASP A 191 19.09 -19.93 -11.41
C ASP A 191 18.76 -19.18 -10.09
N ALA A 192 18.42 -17.88 -10.16
CA ALA A 192 18.06 -17.13 -8.96
C ALA A 192 16.65 -17.50 -8.45
N PRO A 193 16.38 -17.40 -7.14
CA PRO A 193 15.05 -17.63 -6.61
C PRO A 193 14.05 -16.56 -7.10
N PRO A 194 12.77 -16.95 -7.34
CA PRO A 194 11.71 -15.98 -7.57
C PRO A 194 11.46 -15.14 -6.30
N GLY A 195 10.91 -13.94 -6.48
CA GLY A 195 10.51 -13.08 -5.37
C GLY A 195 9.27 -13.60 -4.65
N ASP A 196 8.86 -12.93 -3.59
CA ASP A 196 7.66 -13.28 -2.81
C ASP A 196 6.45 -12.44 -3.21
N LEU A 197 5.25 -12.99 -2.98
CA LEU A 197 4.00 -12.24 -3.10
C LEU A 197 3.43 -11.98 -1.70
N TYR A 198 3.25 -10.71 -1.36
CA TYR A 198 2.62 -10.26 -0.12
C TYR A 198 1.18 -9.84 -0.39
N LEU A 199 0.23 -10.54 0.24
CA LEU A 199 -1.17 -10.19 0.21
C LEU A 199 -1.51 -9.30 1.40
N VAL A 200 -1.83 -8.04 1.16
CA VAL A 200 -2.27 -7.08 2.18
C VAL A 200 -3.78 -7.24 2.37
N VAL A 201 -4.19 -7.66 3.56
CA VAL A 201 -5.60 -7.90 3.87
C VAL A 201 -6.35 -6.57 3.95
N ARG A 202 -7.50 -6.49 3.27
CA ARG A 202 -8.46 -5.39 3.36
C ARG A 202 -9.82 -5.94 3.79
N ILE A 203 -10.24 -5.61 5.01
CA ILE A 203 -11.56 -6.05 5.51
C ILE A 203 -12.61 -5.04 5.05
N LYS A 204 -13.62 -5.51 4.33
CA LYS A 204 -14.71 -4.67 3.85
C LYS A 204 -15.46 -4.03 5.04
N PRO A 205 -15.83 -2.74 4.96
CA PRO A 205 -16.69 -2.12 5.95
C PRO A 205 -17.97 -2.94 6.14
N HIS A 206 -18.32 -3.24 7.39
CA HIS A 206 -19.49 -4.06 7.71
C HIS A 206 -20.64 -3.17 8.22
N SER A 207 -21.86 -3.47 7.78
CA SER A 207 -23.05 -2.65 8.11
C SER A 207 -23.45 -2.71 9.59
N ARG A 208 -23.13 -3.80 10.28
CA ARG A 208 -23.50 -4.03 11.69
C ARG A 208 -22.33 -3.97 12.66
N PHE A 209 -21.11 -4.17 12.18
CA PHE A 209 -19.94 -4.41 13.03
C PHE A 209 -18.87 -3.38 12.75
N ARG A 210 -18.29 -2.83 13.81
CA ARG A 210 -17.09 -1.99 13.75
C ARG A 210 -15.95 -2.75 14.40
N VAL A 211 -14.89 -3.04 13.65
CA VAL A 211 -13.70 -3.74 14.16
C VAL A 211 -12.68 -2.71 14.61
N GLN A 212 -12.15 -2.87 15.83
CA GLN A 212 -11.04 -2.06 16.34
C GLN A 212 -10.01 -2.99 16.97
N GLY A 213 -8.89 -3.18 16.26
CA GLY A 213 -7.93 -4.21 16.62
C GLY A 213 -8.60 -5.59 16.56
N ARG A 214 -8.67 -6.28 17.70
CA ARG A 214 -9.38 -7.57 17.81
C ARG A 214 -10.79 -7.44 18.40
N ASP A 215 -11.14 -6.29 18.93
CA ASP A 215 -12.46 -6.08 19.52
C ASP A 215 -13.47 -5.68 18.44
N ILE A 216 -14.71 -6.10 18.65
CA ILE A 216 -15.82 -5.88 17.73
C ILE A 216 -16.90 -5.09 18.46
N TYR A 217 -17.41 -4.05 17.82
CA TYR A 217 -18.48 -3.23 18.36
C TYR A 217 -19.73 -3.42 17.51
N VAL A 218 -20.86 -3.60 18.17
CA VAL A 218 -22.17 -3.74 17.55
C VAL A 218 -23.16 -2.88 18.32
N ASP A 219 -24.05 -2.23 17.59
CA ASP A 219 -25.17 -1.56 18.22
C ASP A 219 -26.21 -2.64 18.62
N LEU A 220 -26.71 -2.55 19.85
CA LEU A 220 -27.72 -3.45 20.39
C LEU A 220 -29.04 -2.68 20.55
N PRO A 221 -29.93 -2.74 19.54
CA PRO A 221 -31.28 -2.21 19.65
C PRO A 221 -32.01 -2.93 20.78
N VAL A 222 -32.56 -2.18 21.72
CA VAL A 222 -33.46 -2.69 22.76
C VAL A 222 -34.68 -1.79 22.84
N SER A 223 -35.82 -2.36 23.20
CA SER A 223 -37.02 -1.60 23.51
C SER A 223 -36.91 -0.87 24.86
N PRO A 224 -37.75 0.15 25.13
CA PRO A 224 -37.70 0.89 26.38
C PRO A 224 -38.00 0.00 27.59
N TRP A 225 -38.92 -0.95 27.46
CA TRP A 225 -39.27 -1.88 28.55
C TRP A 225 -38.19 -2.93 28.79
N GLU A 226 -37.50 -3.42 27.75
CA GLU A 226 -36.32 -4.29 27.95
C GLU A 226 -35.19 -3.56 28.67
N ALA A 227 -34.98 -2.28 28.36
CA ALA A 227 -33.97 -1.47 29.01
C ALA A 227 -34.31 -1.19 30.48
N VAL A 228 -35.58 -0.89 30.77
CA VAL A 228 -36.07 -0.59 32.13
C VAL A 228 -36.18 -1.84 32.99
N LEU A 229 -36.85 -2.89 32.50
CA LEU A 229 -37.17 -4.10 33.27
C LEU A 229 -36.04 -5.13 33.25
N GLY A 230 -35.10 -5.00 32.30
CA GLY A 230 -34.11 -6.00 32.00
C GLY A 230 -34.67 -7.12 31.13
N SER A 231 -33.81 -7.73 30.33
CA SER A 231 -34.18 -8.86 29.47
C SER A 231 -32.95 -9.68 29.11
N THR A 232 -33.16 -10.82 28.45
CA THR A 232 -32.08 -11.54 27.76
C THR A 232 -32.36 -11.44 26.27
N VAL A 233 -31.48 -10.78 25.53
CA VAL A 233 -31.61 -10.57 24.09
C VAL A 233 -30.53 -11.34 23.34
N VAL A 234 -30.83 -11.69 22.10
CA VAL A 234 -29.86 -12.32 21.19
C VAL A 234 -29.12 -11.23 20.43
N VAL A 235 -27.79 -11.32 20.43
CA VAL A 235 -26.91 -10.41 19.71
C VAL A 235 -26.21 -11.19 18.60
N PRO A 236 -26.26 -10.73 17.34
CA PRO A 236 -25.48 -11.34 16.28
C PRO A 236 -23.99 -11.12 16.54
N THR A 237 -23.19 -12.15 16.33
CA THR A 237 -21.73 -12.11 16.35
C THR A 237 -21.20 -12.63 15.01
N PRO A 238 -19.94 -12.35 14.63
CA PRO A 238 -19.39 -12.97 13.42
C PRO A 238 -19.29 -14.50 13.50
N GLY A 239 -19.27 -15.05 14.72
CA GLY A 239 -19.29 -16.48 15.00
C GLY A 239 -20.69 -17.11 15.03
N GLY A 240 -21.76 -16.32 14.97
CA GLY A 240 -23.14 -16.80 15.09
C GLY A 240 -24.00 -15.86 15.94
N GLU A 241 -24.53 -16.37 17.03
CA GLU A 241 -25.41 -15.63 17.94
C GLU A 241 -24.97 -15.83 19.39
N ALA A 242 -25.04 -14.78 20.19
CA ALA A 242 -24.77 -14.83 21.63
C ALA A 242 -25.93 -14.23 22.42
N LYS A 243 -26.26 -14.82 23.56
CA LYS A 243 -27.26 -14.27 24.48
C LYS A 243 -26.59 -13.29 25.43
N VAL A 244 -27.13 -12.07 25.53
CA VAL A 244 -26.67 -11.06 26.48
C VAL A 244 -27.78 -10.67 27.44
N LYS A 245 -27.43 -10.52 28.72
CA LYS A 245 -28.34 -10.02 29.73
C LYS A 245 -28.30 -8.49 29.76
N VAL A 246 -29.41 -7.87 29.39
CA VAL A 246 -29.65 -6.44 29.59
C VAL A 246 -30.04 -6.25 31.05
N VAL A 247 -29.23 -5.47 31.78
CA VAL A 247 -29.49 -5.19 33.19
C VAL A 247 -30.64 -4.18 33.31
N PRO A 248 -31.57 -4.33 34.26
CA PRO A 248 -32.62 -3.34 34.51
C PRO A 248 -32.04 -1.93 34.69
N GLY A 249 -32.76 -0.91 34.22
CA GLY A 249 -32.31 0.48 34.21
C GLY A 249 -31.13 0.76 33.28
N SER A 250 -30.96 -0.03 32.21
CA SER A 250 -29.96 0.26 31.19
C SER A 250 -30.38 1.42 30.29
N SER A 251 -29.41 2.21 29.81
CA SER A 251 -29.63 3.35 28.92
C SER A 251 -28.73 3.27 27.69
N THR A 252 -29.07 4.06 26.67
CA THR A 252 -28.27 4.20 25.45
C THR A 252 -26.80 4.54 25.78
N GLY A 253 -25.86 3.94 25.04
CA GLY A 253 -24.41 4.13 25.23
C GLY A 253 -23.77 3.19 26.25
N ARG A 254 -24.56 2.50 27.09
CA ARG A 254 -24.03 1.45 27.96
C ARG A 254 -23.48 0.30 27.11
N LYS A 255 -22.21 -0.06 27.35
CA LYS A 255 -21.53 -1.16 26.65
C LYS A 255 -21.58 -2.45 27.46
N LEU A 256 -22.17 -3.50 26.88
CA LEU A 256 -22.16 -4.85 27.42
C LEU A 256 -21.01 -5.63 26.78
N ARG A 257 -20.07 -6.10 27.59
CA ARG A 257 -18.90 -6.85 27.11
C ARG A 257 -19.19 -8.35 27.07
N LEU A 258 -19.08 -8.95 25.90
CA LEU A 258 -19.11 -10.38 25.68
C LEU A 258 -17.66 -10.86 25.47
N ARG A 259 -17.11 -11.51 26.49
CA ARG A 259 -15.70 -11.92 26.51
C ARG A 259 -15.47 -13.06 25.54
N GLY A 260 -14.47 -12.91 24.66
CA GLY A 260 -14.06 -13.95 23.70
C GLY A 260 -14.86 -13.99 22.40
N GLU A 261 -15.89 -13.14 22.26
CA GLU A 261 -16.77 -13.05 21.09
C GLU A 261 -16.27 -12.05 20.01
N GLY A 262 -15.05 -11.50 20.17
CA GLY A 262 -14.40 -10.66 19.17
C GLY A 262 -13.58 -11.47 18.15
N MET A 263 -12.64 -10.84 17.45
CA MET A 263 -11.79 -11.52 16.47
C MET A 263 -10.94 -12.62 17.12
N PRO A 264 -10.87 -13.83 16.52
CA PRO A 264 -10.05 -14.92 17.04
C PRO A 264 -8.57 -14.55 17.14
N ASN A 265 -7.85 -15.18 18.04
CA ASN A 265 -6.40 -15.03 18.14
C ASN A 265 -5.75 -16.39 18.38
N PRO A 266 -5.27 -17.07 17.33
CA PRO A 266 -4.67 -18.41 17.48
C PRO A 266 -3.45 -18.46 18.42
N ARG A 267 -2.82 -17.32 18.72
CA ARG A 267 -1.63 -17.20 19.57
C ARG A 267 -1.92 -16.60 20.96
N GLY A 268 -3.18 -16.42 21.33
CA GLY A 268 -3.53 -15.80 22.60
C GLY A 268 -5.03 -15.75 22.86
N ALA A 269 -5.47 -14.77 23.64
CA ALA A 269 -6.88 -14.56 23.89
C ALA A 269 -7.57 -13.92 22.69
N ASN A 270 -8.77 -14.41 22.37
CA ASN A 270 -9.67 -13.76 21.43
C ASN A 270 -10.01 -12.34 21.90
N GLY A 271 -10.37 -11.49 20.94
CA GLY A 271 -10.97 -10.20 21.25
C GLY A 271 -12.33 -10.34 21.92
N ASN A 272 -12.91 -9.21 22.28
CA ASN A 272 -14.23 -9.13 22.89
C ASN A 272 -15.22 -8.49 21.93
N LEU A 273 -16.49 -8.80 22.11
CA LEU A 273 -17.57 -8.05 21.49
C LEU A 273 -18.17 -7.07 22.51
N TYR A 274 -18.36 -5.83 22.08
CA TYR A 274 -18.99 -4.77 22.85
C TYR A 274 -20.34 -4.44 22.19
N ALA A 275 -21.40 -4.89 22.84
CA ALA A 275 -22.76 -4.57 22.45
C ALA A 275 -23.16 -3.26 23.12
N GLU A 276 -23.24 -2.18 22.34
CA GLU A 276 -23.61 -0.85 22.80
C GLU A 276 -25.13 -0.67 22.72
N ILE A 277 -25.76 -0.49 23.88
CA ILE A 277 -27.22 -0.36 23.97
C ILE A 277 -27.67 0.87 23.19
N LYS A 278 -28.70 0.70 22.37
CA LYS A 278 -29.48 1.77 21.75
C LYS A 278 -30.95 1.54 22.04
N VAL A 279 -31.53 2.37 22.92
CA VAL A 279 -32.96 2.30 23.21
C VAL A 279 -33.74 2.84 22.01
N MET A 280 -34.55 1.98 21.41
CA MET A 280 -35.36 2.28 20.24
C MET A 280 -36.82 2.43 20.65
N VAL A 281 -37.52 3.42 20.10
CA VAL A 281 -38.96 3.60 20.30
C VAL A 281 -39.74 3.09 19.10
N PRO A 282 -40.96 2.53 19.28
CA PRO A 282 -41.79 2.11 18.17
C PRO A 282 -42.18 3.33 17.31
N PRO A 283 -41.93 3.33 15.98
CA PRO A 283 -42.19 4.50 15.14
C PRO A 283 -43.69 4.77 14.92
N LYS A 284 -44.54 3.76 15.09
CA LYS A 284 -45.99 3.84 14.94
C LYS A 284 -46.67 3.01 16.04
N PRO A 285 -46.79 3.55 17.27
CA PRO A 285 -47.48 2.84 18.34
C PRO A 285 -48.97 2.71 18.02
N THR A 286 -49.53 1.57 18.38
CA THR A 286 -50.98 1.32 18.40
C THR A 286 -51.69 2.27 19.36
N ALA A 287 -53.01 2.38 19.25
CA ALA A 287 -53.82 3.19 20.16
C ALA A 287 -53.60 2.78 21.63
N ARG A 288 -53.52 1.47 21.89
CA ARG A 288 -53.28 0.95 23.25
C ARG A 288 -51.87 1.24 23.75
N GLU A 289 -50.84 1.10 22.92
CA GLU A 289 -49.46 1.44 23.31
C GLU A 289 -49.33 2.93 23.63
N ARG A 290 -49.96 3.81 22.84
CA ARG A 290 -49.96 5.26 23.11
C ARG A 290 -50.59 5.57 24.47
N GLU A 291 -51.75 4.99 24.77
CA GLU A 291 -52.43 5.17 26.05
C GLU A 291 -51.52 4.75 27.23
N LEU A 292 -50.81 3.63 27.10
CA LEU A 292 -49.88 3.16 28.13
C LEU A 292 -48.69 4.12 28.32
N PHE A 293 -48.16 4.68 27.25
CA PHE A 293 -47.09 5.69 27.34
C PHE A 293 -47.58 7.02 27.93
N GLU A 294 -48.82 7.43 27.68
CA GLU A 294 -49.44 8.62 28.29
C GLU A 294 -49.63 8.43 29.81
N GLN A 295 -50.06 7.24 30.24
CA GLN A 295 -50.13 6.87 31.65
C GLN A 295 -48.74 6.91 32.29
N LEU A 296 -47.74 6.28 31.65
CA LEU A 296 -46.36 6.31 32.15
C LEU A 296 -45.81 7.74 32.25
N ALA A 297 -46.11 8.60 31.27
CA ALA A 297 -45.68 9.99 31.27
C ALA A 297 -46.31 10.81 32.41
N THR A 298 -47.52 10.45 32.83
CA THR A 298 -48.22 11.10 33.96
C THR A 298 -47.66 10.64 35.31
N GLU A 299 -47.34 9.35 35.44
CA GLU A 299 -46.85 8.75 36.70
C GLU A 299 -45.33 8.93 36.93
N SER A 300 -44.55 9.02 35.85
CA SER A 300 -43.09 9.06 35.93
C SER A 300 -42.56 10.44 36.35
N ASN A 301 -41.69 10.45 37.36
CA ASN A 301 -40.93 11.64 37.78
C ASN A 301 -39.53 11.73 37.13
N PHE A 302 -39.21 10.86 36.17
CA PHE A 302 -37.90 10.80 35.53
C PHE A 302 -37.73 11.95 34.52
N ASP A 303 -36.66 12.76 34.69
CA ASP A 303 -36.30 13.82 33.76
C ASP A 303 -34.85 13.63 33.28
N PRO A 304 -34.65 13.14 32.04
CA PRO A 304 -33.32 12.84 31.51
C PRO A 304 -32.46 14.08 31.25
N ARG A 305 -32.97 15.31 31.44
CA ARG A 305 -32.25 16.57 31.22
C ARG A 305 -31.76 17.24 32.50
N LYS A 306 -32.01 16.65 33.68
CA LYS A 306 -31.59 17.25 34.97
C LYS A 306 -30.08 17.26 35.20
N GLU A 307 -29.34 16.35 34.55
CA GLU A 307 -27.89 16.18 34.73
C GLU A 307 -27.06 16.48 33.47
N THR A 308 -27.68 17.05 32.44
CA THR A 308 -27.03 17.53 31.20
C THR A 308 -26.90 19.05 31.21
#